data_AF-F7XKW6-F1
#
_entry.id   AF-F7XKW6-F1
#
_cell.length_a   1.000
_cell.length_b   1.000
_cell.length_c   1.000
_cell.angle_alpha   90.00
_cell.angle_beta   90.00
_cell.angle_gamma   90.00
#
_symmetry.space_group_name_H-M   'P 1'
#
loop_
_entity.id
_entity.type
_entity.pdbx_description
1 polymer ?
#
loop_
_entity_poly.entity_id
_entity_poly.type
_entity_poly.pdbx_seq_one_letter_code
_entity_poly.pdbx_strand_id
1 'polypeptide(L)'
;MVRVYWTIKWNGKKIGKSKDFVCIDGLKYFSKDDIDMQYLKENDHQTEDDKGPIKYYDIVINDEVYKNGAWYYAEYQTRARDFKNYVGFAEDVDLSIV
;
A
#
# COMPACT_ATOMS: atom_id res chain seq x y z
N MET A 1 21.94 -9.25 15.94
CA MET A 1 20.82 -8.32 15.66
C MET A 1 20.21 -8.73 14.32
N VAL A 2 19.02 -9.33 14.34
CA VAL A 2 18.30 -9.69 13.10
C VAL A 2 17.40 -8.52 12.74
N ARG A 3 17.46 -8.04 11.51
CA ARG A 3 16.54 -7.04 10.97
C ARG A 3 15.66 -7.74 9.96
N VAL A 4 14.36 -7.69 10.20
CA VAL A 4 13.34 -8.33 9.37
C VAL A 4 12.76 -7.26 8.46
N TYR A 5 12.53 -7.61 7.19
CA TYR A 5 11.93 -6.71 6.22
C TYR A 5 10.74 -7.38 5.54
N TRP A 6 9.72 -6.59 5.25
CA TRP A 6 8.68 -6.97 4.32
C TRP A 6 9.09 -6.63 2.90
N THR A 7 8.82 -7.55 1.99
CA THR A 7 8.92 -7.32 0.56
C THR A 7 7.52 -7.37 -0.02
N ILE A 8 7.17 -6.33 -0.78
CA ILE A 8 5.91 -6.22 -1.48
C ILE A 8 6.17 -6.56 -2.95
N LYS A 9 5.48 -7.57 -3.49
CA LYS A 9 5.64 -8.02 -4.86
C LYS A 9 4.30 -8.20 -5.54
N TRP A 10 4.26 -7.84 -6.81
CA TRP A 10 3.15 -8.19 -7.69
C TRP A 10 3.71 -8.68 -9.02
N ASN A 11 3.10 -9.74 -9.56
CA ASN A 11 3.54 -10.45 -10.77
C ASN A 11 5.07 -10.69 -10.86
N GLY A 12 5.66 -11.22 -9.78
CA GLY A 12 7.10 -11.51 -9.69
C GLY A 12 8.02 -10.30 -9.59
N LYS A 13 7.50 -9.07 -9.72
CA LYS A 13 8.24 -7.82 -9.60
C LYS A 13 8.10 -7.25 -8.20
N LYS A 14 9.23 -6.85 -7.61
CA LYS A 14 9.25 -6.14 -6.34
C LYS A 14 8.78 -4.70 -6.56
N ILE A 15 7.77 -4.29 -5.80
CA ILE A 15 7.19 -2.94 -5.80
C ILE A 15 7.44 -2.18 -4.50
N GLY A 16 8.11 -2.79 -3.53
CA GLY A 16 8.54 -2.11 -2.32
C GLY A 16 9.31 -3.01 -1.37
N LYS A 17 9.98 -2.39 -0.41
CA LYS A 17 10.62 -3.09 0.71
C LYS A 17 10.57 -2.21 1.94
N SER A 18 9.82 -2.64 2.95
CA SER A 18 9.60 -1.84 4.15
C SER A 18 9.93 -2.62 5.42
N LYS A 19 10.42 -1.90 6.42
CA LYS A 19 10.50 -2.39 7.81
C LYS A 19 9.40 -1.79 8.68
N ASP A 20 8.73 -0.75 8.18
CA ASP A 20 7.76 0.05 8.91
C ASP A 20 6.36 -0.23 8.35
N PHE A 21 5.58 -0.97 9.12
CA PHE A 21 4.24 -1.37 8.72
C PHE A 21 3.30 -1.25 9.90
N VAL A 22 2.03 -1.06 9.58
CA VAL A 22 0.94 -0.97 10.54
C VAL A 22 -0.17 -1.90 10.11
N CYS A 23 -0.86 -2.49 11.07
CA CYS A 23 -2.04 -3.31 10.81
C CYS A 23 -3.28 -2.52 11.18
N ILE A 24 -4.18 -2.33 10.21
CA ILE A 24 -5.48 -1.67 10.41
C ILE A 24 -6.53 -2.66 9.91
N ASP A 25 -7.47 -3.05 10.78
CA ASP A 25 -8.56 -3.98 10.46
C ASP A 25 -8.10 -5.29 9.79
N GLY A 26 -6.92 -5.80 10.19
CA GLY A 26 -6.32 -7.03 9.66
C GLY A 26 -5.53 -6.84 8.36
N LEU A 27 -5.55 -5.66 7.77
CA LEU A 27 -4.81 -5.29 6.56
C LEU A 27 -3.47 -4.64 6.93
N LYS A 28 -2.42 -4.96 6.16
CA LYS A 28 -1.10 -4.38 6.34
C LYS A 28 -0.96 -3.15 5.46
N TYR A 29 -0.50 -2.07 6.08
CA TYR A 29 -0.14 -0.86 5.39
C TYR A 29 1.34 -0.58 5.60
N PHE A 30 2.00 -0.13 4.55
CA PHE A 30 3.43 0.15 4.53
C PHE A 30 3.68 1.63 4.26
N SER A 31 4.76 2.18 4.81
CA SER A 31 5.14 3.57 4.53
C SER A 31 5.30 3.79 3.03
N LYS A 32 4.68 4.84 2.50
CA LYS A 32 4.75 5.23 1.08
C LYS A 32 6.20 5.44 0.61
N ASP A 33 7.08 5.89 1.51
CA ASP A 33 8.50 6.13 1.22
C ASP A 33 9.28 4.84 0.93
N ASP A 34 8.77 3.68 1.39
CA ASP A 34 9.36 2.36 1.17
C ASP A 34 8.76 1.64 -0.07
N ILE A 35 7.82 2.29 -0.76
CA ILE A 35 7.13 1.77 -1.94
C ILE A 35 7.68 2.43 -3.20
N ASP A 36 7.92 1.61 -4.22
CA ASP A 36 8.38 2.06 -5.54
C ASP A 36 7.20 2.69 -6.30
N MET A 37 6.90 3.95 -6.00
CA MET A 37 5.78 4.72 -6.58
C MET A 37 5.78 4.78 -8.11
N GLN A 38 6.90 4.46 -8.78
CA GLN A 38 6.96 4.31 -10.24
C GLN A 38 6.01 3.25 -10.80
N TYR A 39 5.65 2.24 -9.98
CA TYR A 39 4.72 1.17 -10.36
C TYR A 39 3.28 1.46 -9.91
N LEU A 40 3.04 2.58 -9.21
CA LEU A 40 1.74 2.96 -8.72
C LEU A 40 1.24 4.19 -9.47
N LYS A 41 0.10 4.04 -10.15
CA LYS A 41 -0.52 5.11 -10.91
C LYS A 41 -1.82 5.54 -10.23
N GLU A 42 -1.96 6.83 -9.93
CA GLU A 42 -3.22 7.36 -9.41
C GLU A 42 -4.34 7.16 -10.42
N ASN A 43 -5.51 6.82 -9.90
CA ASN A 43 -6.74 6.70 -10.67
C ASN A 43 -7.83 7.59 -10.06
N ASP A 44 -8.93 7.76 -10.80
CA ASP A 44 -10.07 8.57 -10.35
C ASP A 44 -10.99 7.82 -9.36
N HIS A 45 -10.60 6.62 -8.94
CA HIS A 45 -11.38 5.83 -7.99
C HIS A 45 -11.08 6.29 -6.57
N GLN A 46 -12.14 6.60 -5.84
CA GLN A 46 -12.08 6.92 -4.44
C GLN A 46 -13.30 6.34 -3.73
N THR A 47 -13.10 5.95 -2.48
CA THR A 47 -14.15 5.50 -1.56
C THR A 47 -14.01 6.27 -0.25
N GLU A 48 -14.96 6.12 0.66
CA GLU A 48 -14.91 6.73 1.97
C GLU A 48 -15.40 5.72 3.00
N ASP A 49 -14.71 5.68 4.14
CA ASP A 49 -15.13 4.89 5.30
C ASP A 49 -15.25 5.80 6.55
N ASP A 50 -15.44 5.18 7.71
CA ASP A 50 -15.52 5.87 9.00
C ASP A 50 -14.21 6.55 9.44
N LYS A 51 -13.08 6.24 8.77
CA LYS A 51 -11.74 6.75 9.06
C LYS A 51 -11.33 7.86 8.09
N GLY A 52 -11.94 7.94 6.91
CA GLY A 52 -11.83 9.04 5.97
C GLY A 52 -11.83 8.63 4.49
N PRO A 53 -11.54 9.58 3.58
CA PRO A 53 -11.47 9.30 2.15
C PRO A 53 -10.26 8.42 1.79
N ILE A 54 -10.54 7.35 1.04
CA ILE A 54 -9.57 6.39 0.53
C ILE A 54 -9.41 6.63 -0.97
N LYS A 55 -8.16 6.79 -1.42
CA LYS A 55 -7.80 6.88 -2.82
C LYS A 55 -7.06 5.63 -3.27
N TYR A 56 -7.19 5.29 -4.55
CA TYR A 56 -6.62 4.07 -5.09
C TYR A 56 -5.49 4.36 -6.08
N TYR A 57 -4.59 3.38 -6.16
CA TYR A 57 -3.55 3.28 -7.15
C TYR A 57 -3.79 2.02 -7.98
N ASP A 58 -3.61 2.15 -9.30
CA ASP A 58 -3.42 1.03 -10.18
C ASP A 58 -1.94 0.59 -10.10
N ILE A 59 -1.70 -0.71 -9.95
CA ILE A 59 -0.34 -1.26 -10.03
C ILE A 59 -0.04 -1.55 -11.50
N VAL A 60 0.96 -0.89 -12.06
CA VAL A 60 1.34 -1.01 -13.48
C VAL A 60 2.75 -1.58 -13.57
N ILE A 61 2.87 -2.78 -14.14
CA ILE A 61 4.15 -3.45 -14.36
C ILE A 61 4.17 -4.02 -15.77
N ASN A 62 5.06 -3.47 -16.62
CA ASN A 62 5.11 -3.75 -18.05
C ASN A 62 3.74 -3.46 -18.71
N ASP A 63 3.15 -4.45 -19.38
CA ASP A 63 1.86 -4.34 -20.06
C ASP A 63 0.67 -4.75 -19.17
N GLU A 64 0.92 -5.13 -17.92
CA GLU A 64 -0.11 -5.55 -16.99
C GLU A 64 -0.51 -4.43 -16.02
N VAL A 65 -1.82 -4.34 -15.79
CA VAL A 65 -2.42 -3.34 -14.89
C VAL A 65 -3.33 -4.03 -13.90
N TYR A 66 -3.00 -3.93 -12.62
CA TYR A 66 -3.90 -4.30 -11.55
C TYR A 66 -4.68 -3.06 -11.09
N LYS A 67 -5.92 -2.97 -11.55
CA LYS A 67 -6.80 -1.86 -11.18
C LYS A 67 -7.10 -1.88 -9.69
N ASN A 68 -6.98 -0.73 -9.03
CA ASN A 68 -7.22 -0.57 -7.59
C ASN A 68 -6.39 -1.53 -6.72
N GLY A 69 -5.22 -1.97 -7.21
CA GLY A 69 -4.37 -2.96 -6.53
C GLY A 69 -3.70 -2.42 -5.25
N ALA A 70 -3.67 -1.11 -5.06
CA ALA A 70 -3.22 -0.47 -3.83
C ALA A 70 -4.10 0.73 -3.47
N TRP A 71 -4.11 1.11 -2.19
CA TRP A 71 -4.92 2.23 -1.69
C TRP A 71 -4.25 2.96 -0.53
N TYR A 72 -4.68 4.20 -0.28
CA TYR A 72 -4.19 5.02 0.81
C TYR A 72 -5.29 5.95 1.34
N TYR A 73 -5.20 6.33 2.61
CA TYR A 73 -6.08 7.32 3.20
C TYR A 73 -5.57 8.73 2.86
N ALA A 74 -6.32 9.50 2.07
CA ALA A 74 -5.96 10.87 1.71
C ALA A 74 -6.08 11.81 2.93
N GLU A 75 -7.12 11.59 3.72
CA GLU A 75 -7.28 12.20 5.02
C GLU A 75 -7.63 11.10 6.02
N TYR A 76 -6.85 10.99 7.09
CA TYR A 76 -7.15 10.07 8.18
C TYR A 76 -7.67 10.89 9.37
N GLN A 77 -8.94 10.71 9.73
CA GLN A 77 -9.67 11.55 10.68
C GLN A 77 -9.69 11.00 12.12
N THR A 78 -8.95 9.94 12.43
CA THR A 78 -8.92 9.42 13.81
C THR A 78 -7.72 9.97 14.61
N ARG A 79 -7.96 10.25 15.90
CA ARG A 79 -7.00 10.89 16.83
C ARG A 79 -5.80 10.00 17.23
N ALA A 80 -5.62 8.83 16.61
CA ALA A 80 -4.74 7.79 17.12
C ALA A 80 -3.30 7.86 16.58
N ARG A 81 -3.10 8.20 15.29
CA ARG A 81 -1.80 8.35 14.61
C ARG A 81 -2.00 8.88 13.18
N ASP A 82 -0.98 9.52 12.61
CA ASP A 82 -1.00 9.92 11.19
C ASP A 82 -0.67 8.72 10.30
N PHE A 83 -1.66 8.29 9.50
CA PHE A 83 -1.52 7.21 8.53
C PHE A 83 -1.67 7.68 7.09
N LYS A 84 -1.65 9.00 6.85
CA LYS A 84 -1.84 9.56 5.50
C LYS A 84 -0.74 9.15 4.52
N ASN A 85 0.44 8.80 5.04
CA ASN A 85 1.59 8.38 4.25
C ASN A 85 1.75 6.85 4.17
N TYR A 86 0.68 6.09 4.34
CA TYR A 86 0.71 4.63 4.31
C TYR A 86 -0.14 4.06 3.17
N VAL A 87 0.36 2.98 2.56
CA VAL A 87 -0.25 2.32 1.40
C VAL A 87 -0.59 0.88 1.76
N GLY A 88 -1.85 0.51 1.56
CA GLY A 88 -2.37 -0.85 1.63
C GLY A 88 -2.38 -1.51 0.25
N PHE A 89 -2.38 -2.85 0.22
CA PHE A 89 -2.31 -3.64 -1.00
C PHE A 89 -3.37 -4.74 -1.03
N ALA A 90 -3.89 -5.02 -2.22
CA ALA A 90 -4.87 -6.08 -2.46
C ALA A 90 -4.29 -7.47 -2.19
N GLU A 91 -5.18 -8.46 -2.07
CA GLU A 91 -4.81 -9.83 -1.69
C GLU A 91 -3.88 -10.55 -2.69
N ASP A 92 -3.92 -10.19 -3.98
CA ASP A 92 -3.04 -10.76 -5.00
C ASP A 92 -1.60 -10.19 -4.94
N VAL A 93 -1.32 -9.24 -4.05
CA VAL A 93 0.02 -8.73 -3.81
C VAL A 93 0.71 -9.60 -2.77
N ASP A 94 1.83 -10.20 -3.16
CA ASP A 94 2.66 -11.02 -2.27
C ASP A 94 3.38 -10.12 -1.24
N LEU A 95 2.99 -10.31 0.02
CA LEU A 95 3.60 -9.69 1.19
C LEU A 95 4.39 -10.76 1.92
N SER A 96 5.71 -10.76 1.72
CA SER A 96 6.60 -11.78 2.26
C SER A 96 7.69 -11.19 3.16
N ILE A 97 8.00 -11.91 4.23
CA ILE A 97 9.10 -11.57 5.15
C ILE A 97 10.41 -12.13 4.63
N VAL A 98 11.49 -11.33 4.71
CA VAL A 98 12.87 -11.70 4.38
C VAL A 98 13.86 -11.26 5.45
#